data_AF-A0A948ZXR5-F1
#
_entry.id   AF-A0A948ZXR5-F1
#
_cell.length_a   1.000
_cell.length_b   1.000
_cell.length_c   1.000
_cell.angle_alpha   90.00
_cell.angle_beta   90.00
_cell.angle_gamma   90.00
#
_symmetry.space_group_name_H-M   'P 1'
#
loop_
_entity.id
_entity.type
_entity.pdbx_description
1 polymer ?
#
loop_
_entity_poly.entity_id
_entity_poly.type
_entity_poly.pdbx_seq_one_letter_code
_entity_poly.pdbx_strand_id
1 'polypeptide(L)' 'MYFVYILKSFKDSGYYIGQTEDLSARIKKHNNGLVKSTKSRTPFILIKKECFDMRGEARKRENYLKKLKGGNEFKKIIAN' A
#
# COMPACT_ATOMS: atom_id res chain seq x y z
N MET A 1 4.57 -5.59 -15.38
CA MET A 1 4.39 -6.18 -14.04
C MET A 1 4.02 -5.06 -13.07
N TYR A 2 3.00 -5.28 -12.24
CA TYR A 2 2.40 -4.31 -11.34
C TYR A 2 2.39 -4.84 -9.92
N PHE A 3 2.71 -4.00 -8.96
CA PHE A 3 2.71 -4.32 -7.54
C PHE A 3 1.56 -3.62 -6.85
N VAL A 4 0.73 -4.37 -6.13
CA VAL A 4 -0.18 -3.83 -5.12
C VAL A 4 0.52 -3.92 -3.78
N TYR A 5 0.49 -2.86 -2.99
CA TYR A 5 1.24 -2.78 -1.75
C TYR A 5 0.44 -2.16 -0.62
N ILE A 6 0.77 -2.58 0.60
CA ILE A 6 0.23 -2.06 1.84
C ILE A 6 1.39 -1.47 2.66
N LEU A 7 1.32 -0.17 2.92
CA LEU A 7 2.22 0.52 3.84
C LEU A 7 1.53 0.76 5.18
N LYS A 8 2.29 0.71 6.27
CA LYS A 8 1.85 1.16 7.59
C LYS A 8 2.67 2.38 7.99
N SER A 9 1.98 3.44 8.39
CA SER A 9 2.62 4.61 8.98
C SER A 9 3.05 4.28 10.41
N PHE A 10 4.28 4.63 10.78
CA PHE A 10 4.68 4.60 12.19
C PHE A 10 4.11 5.76 13.00
N LYS A 11 3.74 6.85 12.34
CA LYS A 11 3.24 8.06 13.00
C LYS A 11 1.80 7.91 13.48
N ASP A 12 0.94 7.32 12.66
CA ASP A 12 -0.49 7.20 12.96
C ASP A 12 -1.01 5.76 13.00
N SER A 13 -0.11 4.77 12.85
CA SER A 13 -0.45 3.33 12.74
C SER A 13 -1.43 2.98 11.60
N GLY A 14 -1.77 3.94 10.75
CA GLY A 14 -2.75 3.80 9.69
C GLY A 14 -2.15 3.18 8.44
N TYR A 15 -2.98 2.44 7.71
CA TYR A 15 -2.58 1.78 6.48
C TYR A 15 -2.77 2.68 5.25
N TYR A 16 -1.87 2.55 4.29
CA TYR A 16 -1.98 3.10 2.94
C TYR A 16 -1.90 1.95 1.94
N ILE A 17 -2.80 1.95 0.95
CA ILE A 17 -2.90 0.90 -0.06
C ILE A 17 -2.75 1.59 -1.42
N GLY A 18 -1.84 1.07 -2.23
CA GLY A 18 -1.54 1.62 -3.55
C GLY A 18 -1.12 0.54 -4.53
N GLN A 19 -0.97 0.93 -5.79
CA GLN A 19 -0.34 0.09 -6.81
C GLN A 19 0.65 0.87 -7.67
N THR A 20 1.69 0.20 -8.18
CA THR A 20 2.77 0.82 -8.94
C THR A 20 3.54 -0.21 -9.76
N GLU A 21 4.26 0.23 -10.79
CA GLU A 21 5.19 -0.62 -11.57
C GLU A 21 6.55 -0.73 -10.89
N ASP A 22 6.95 0.28 -10.10
CA ASP A 22 8.21 0.30 -9.36
C ASP A 22 7.95 0.52 -7.86
N LEU A 23 7.91 -0.59 -7.12
CA LEU A 23 7.63 -0.59 -5.69
C LEU A 23 8.72 0.14 -4.88
N SER A 24 9.98 -0.05 -5.25
CA SER A 24 11.12 0.49 -4.52
C SER A 24 11.17 2.01 -4.64
N ALA A 25 11.05 2.54 -5.85
CA ALA A 25 10.98 3.98 -6.08
C ALA A 25 9.76 4.60 -5.39
N ARG A 26 8.62 3.89 -5.41
CA ARG A 26 7.38 4.37 -4.78
C ARG A 26 7.48 4.49 -3.26
N ILE A 27 8.07 3.49 -2.59
CA ILE A 27 8.29 3.54 -1.13
C ILE A 27 9.22 4.68 -0.76
N LYS A 28 10.34 4.85 -1.49
CA LYS A 28 11.25 5.99 -1.29
C LYS A 28 10.52 7.33 -1.44
N LYS A 29 9.68 7.47 -2.47
CA LYS A 29 8.90 8.69 -2.69
C LYS A 29 7.93 9.00 -1.55
N HIS A 30 7.27 7.99 -1.00
CA HIS A 30 6.40 8.16 0.18
C HIS A 30 7.22 8.61 1.40
N ASN A 31 8.33 7.93 1.71
CA ASN A 31 9.16 8.23 2.88
C ASN A 31 9.91 9.56 2.80
N ASN A 32 10.25 10.01 1.60
CA ASN A 32 10.84 11.35 1.37
C ASN A 32 9.79 12.49 1.41
N GLY A 33 8.52 12.20 1.73
CA GLY A 33 7.47 13.22 1.82
C GLY A 33 7.06 13.83 0.48
N LEU A 34 7.43 13.20 -0.65
CA LEU A 34 7.18 13.70 -2.01
C LEU A 34 5.77 13.36 -2.53
N VAL A 35 4.91 12.78 -1.68
CA VAL A 35 3.52 12.46 -2.01
C VAL A 35 2.60 13.28 -1.11
N LYS A 36 1.90 14.26 -1.69
CA LYS A 36 1.06 15.24 -0.97
C LYS A 36 0.10 14.60 0.04
N SER A 37 -0.53 13.49 -0.31
CA SER A 37 -1.53 12.80 0.54
C SER A 37 -0.94 11.97 1.67
N THR A 38 0.35 11.65 1.64
CA THR A 38 1.01 10.82 2.66
C THR A 38 2.17 11.52 3.35
N LYS A 39 2.61 12.69 2.88
CA LYS A 39 3.78 13.40 3.41
C LYS A 39 3.69 13.72 4.90
N SER A 40 2.48 13.97 5.41
CA SER A 40 2.25 14.26 6.83
C SER A 40 2.26 13.03 7.74
N ARG A 41 2.28 11.83 7.12
CA ARG A 41 2.11 10.52 7.75
C ARG A 41 3.38 9.66 7.68
N THR A 42 4.48 10.20 7.17
CA THR A 42 5.79 9.52 7.19
C THR A 42 6.30 9.39 8.63
N PRO A 43 7.17 8.40 8.92
CA PRO A 43 7.69 7.36 8.03
C PRO A 43 6.73 6.17 7.84
N PHE A 44 6.88 5.47 6.72
CA PHE A 44 6.13 4.28 6.33
C PHE A 44 7.03 3.05 6.22
N ILE A 45 6.48 1.90 6.59
CA ILE A 45 7.04 0.58 6.31
C ILE A 45 6.15 -0.21 5.35
N LEU A 46 6.77 -1.01 4.51
CA LEU A 46 6.08 -1.98 3.67
C LEU A 46 5.68 -3.18 4.53
N ILE A 47 4.38 -3.45 4.61
CA ILE A 47 3.84 -4.61 5.33
C ILE A 47 3.59 -5.77 4.38
N LYS A 48 3.04 -5.49 3.20
CA LYS A 48 2.70 -6.52 2.22
C LYS A 48 2.84 -5.99 0.80
N LYS A 49 3.21 -6.88 -0.12
CA LYS A 49 3.21 -6.65 -1.57
C LYS A 49 2.68 -7.88 -2.30
N GLU A 50 1.95 -7.65 -3.36
CA GLU A 50 1.42 -8.66 -4.27
C GLU A 50 1.76 -8.24 -5.71
N CYS A 51 2.07 -9.20 -6.57
CA CYS A 51 2.56 -8.97 -7.92
C CYS A 51 1.54 -9.48 -8.95
N PHE A 52 1.34 -8.70 -10.01
CA PHE A 52 0.37 -8.98 -11.07
C PHE A 52 0.96 -8.64 -12.43
N ASP A 53 0.63 -9.43 -13.45
CA ASP A 53 1.12 -9.17 -14.81
C ASP A 53 0.40 -7.98 -15.45
N MET A 54 -0.90 -7.87 -15.20
CA MET A 54 -1.78 -6.86 -15.79
C MET A 54 -2.18 -5.79 -14.77
N ARG A 55 -2.18 -4.53 -15.21
CA ARG A 55 -2.65 -3.38 -14.42
C ARG A 55 -4.10 -3.53 -13.95
N GLY A 56 -4.94 -4.16 -14.78
CA GLY A 56 -6.36 -4.40 -14.47
C GLY A 56 -6.54 -5.25 -13.22
N GLU A 57 -5.80 -6.35 -13.11
CA GLU A 57 -5.83 -7.26 -11.96
C GLU A 57 -5.28 -6.57 -10.70
N ALA A 58 -4.15 -5.86 -10.83
CA ALA A 58 -3.62 -5.04 -9.74
C ALA A 58 -4.65 -4.00 -9.24
N ARG A 59 -5.37 -3.34 -10.15
CA ARG A 59 -6.39 -2.36 -9.79
C ARG A 59 -7.61 -2.99 -9.12
N LYS A 60 -8.07 -4.15 -9.59
CA LYS A 60 -9.15 -4.92 -8.93
C LYS A 60 -8.75 -5.29 -7.51
N ARG A 61 -7.53 -5.79 -7.32
CA ARG A 61 -6.99 -6.14 -6.01
C ARG A 61 -6.84 -4.92 -5.09
N GLU A 62 -6.28 -3.83 -5.59
CA GLU A 62 -6.16 -2.57 -4.86
C GLU A 62 -7.53 -2.08 -4.35
N ASN A 63 -8.55 -2.08 -5.22
CA ASN A 63 -9.91 -1.69 -4.86
C ASN A 63 -10.53 -2.62 -3.81
N TYR A 64 -10.34 -3.93 -3.95
CA TYR A 64 -10.80 -4.92 -2.97
C TYR A 64 -10.17 -4.65 -1.59
N LEU A 65 -8.84 -4.48 -1.52
CA LEU A 65 -8.15 -4.17 -0.27
C LEU A 65 -8.62 -2.84 0.35
N LYS A 66 -8.86 -1.82 -0.47
CA LYS A 66 -9.38 -0.52 0.01
C LYS A 66 -10.79 -0.65 0.60
N LYS A 67 -11.66 -1.49 0.02
CA LYS A 67 -13.00 -1.77 0.56
C LYS A 67 -12.95 -2.48 1.92
N LEU A 68 -12.01 -3.41 2.10
CA LEU A 68 -11.86 -4.14 3.36
C LEU A 68 -11.15 -3.35 4.45
N LYS A 69 -10.47 -2.24 4.11
CA LYS A 69 -9.57 -1.50 5.00
C LYS A 69 -10.22 -1.22 6.36
N GLY A 70 -9.64 -1.80 7.42
CA GLY A 70 -10.11 -1.63 8.80
C GLY A 70 -11.00 -2.77 9.32
N GLY A 71 -11.55 -3.61 8.44
CA GLY A 71 -12.33 -4.79 8.81
C GLY A 71 -11.47 -5.98 9.25
N ASN A 72 -12.15 -7.00 9.81
CA ASN A 72 -11.48 -8.23 10.27
C ASN A 72 -10.77 -8.98 9.14
N GLU A 73 -11.35 -8.99 7.94
CA GLU A 73 -10.71 -9.60 6.77
C GLU A 73 -9.41 -8.89 6.38
N PHE A 74 -9.38 -7.56 6.42
CA PHE A 74 -8.15 -6.80 6.18
C PHE A 74 -7.07 -7.13 7.21
N LYS A 75 -7.43 -7.29 8.48
CA LYS A 75 -6.51 -7.73 9.54
C LYS A 75 -5.92 -9.12 9.26
N LYS A 76 -6.74 -10.06 8.75
CA LYS A 76 -6.26 -11.39 8.34
C LYS A 76 -5.27 -11.31 7.17
N ILE A 77 -5.50 -10.41 6.21
CA ILE A 77 -4.62 -10.23 5.05
C ILE A 77 -3.25 -9.69 5.45
N ILE A 78 -3.19 -8.77 6.43
CA ILE A 78 -1.91 -8.18 6.89
C ILE A 78 -1.17 -9.04 7.93
N ALA A 79 -1.85 -10.00 8.57
CA ALA A 79 -1.27 -10.87 9.59
C ALA A 79 -0.60 -12.13 9.01
N ASN A 80 -1.00 -12.55 7.82
CA ASN A 80 -0.32 -13.56 7.00
C ASN A 80 0.69 -12.88 6.07
#